data_AF-A0A7C3NP23-F1
#
_entry.id   AF-A0A7C3NP23-F1
#
_cell.length_a   1.000
_cell.length_b   1.000
_cell.length_c   1.000
_cell.angle_alpha   90.00
_cell.angle_beta   90.00
_cell.angle_gamma   90.00
#
_symmetry.space_group_name_H-M   'P 1'
#
loop_
_entity.id
_entity.type
_entity.pdbx_description
1 polymer ?
#
loop_
_entity_poly.entity_id
_entity_poly.type
_entity_poly.pdbx_seq_one_letter_code
_entity_poly.pdbx_strand_id
1 'polypeptide(L)'
;MQEGAVVPAVKRGFEIGPRGQTRNPGFKRGTTKTQRPAVRFDLCTKCTLCWAECPDECFDPTADGLYDIDYQYCVGCGKCAQVCPVKECIVMVDELRFDDDSSPWEHWKRDPQDYIRWVEQKKGKERVSYPVVTGKGMILSQGETMPEGKIVPVRKTEEVDV
;
A
#
# COMPACT_ATOMS: atom_id res chain seq x y z
N MET A 1 28.74 13.28 19.06
CA MET A 1 27.89 14.44 18.76
C MET A 1 28.62 15.26 17.69
N GLN A 2 28.02 15.48 16.53
CA GLN A 2 28.61 16.38 15.53
C GLN A 2 28.10 17.79 15.83
N GLU A 3 29.00 18.73 16.08
CA GLU A 3 28.69 20.11 16.40
C GLU A 3 28.42 20.89 15.09
N GLY A 4 27.14 21.21 14.85
CA GLY A 4 26.65 21.93 13.67
C GLY A 4 25.57 21.18 12.89
N ALA A 5 24.78 21.90 12.09
CA ALA A 5 23.77 21.32 11.19
C ALA A 5 24.45 20.67 9.97
N VAL A 6 25.21 19.61 10.19
CA VAL A 6 25.84 18.82 9.12
C VAL A 6 24.82 17.77 8.67
N VAL A 7 24.34 17.87 7.44
CA VAL A 7 23.52 16.81 6.83
C VAL A 7 24.49 15.72 6.35
N PRO A 8 24.53 14.53 6.99
CA PRO A 8 25.45 13.49 6.58
C PRO A 8 25.12 12.98 5.19
N ALA A 9 26.14 12.61 4.42
CA ALA A 9 25.95 11.95 3.13
C ALA A 9 25.27 10.59 3.35
N VAL A 10 24.17 10.36 2.63
CA VAL A 10 23.46 9.08 2.65
C VAL A 10 24.26 8.09 1.80
N LYS A 11 24.47 6.88 2.32
CA LYS A 11 25.09 5.79 1.55
C LYS A 11 24.16 5.46 0.38
N ARG A 12 24.68 5.57 -0.84
CA ARG A 12 23.98 5.14 -2.05
C ARG A 12 24.20 3.63 -2.21
N GLY A 13 23.12 2.88 -2.27
CA GLY A 13 23.10 1.46 -2.63
C GLY A 13 22.06 1.22 -3.73
N PHE A 14 22.12 0.03 -4.33
CA PHE A 14 21.13 -0.45 -5.31
C PHE A 14 20.48 -1.76 -4.82
N GLU A 15 20.12 -1.77 -3.55
CA GLU A 15 19.76 -3.00 -2.83
C GLU A 15 18.25 -3.26 -2.80
N ILE A 16 17.42 -2.22 -2.99
CA ILE A 16 15.96 -2.30 -2.84
C ILE A 16 15.28 -2.05 -4.20
N GLY A 17 14.28 -2.86 -4.49
CA GLY A 17 13.37 -2.65 -5.62
C GLY A 17 13.97 -2.91 -7.01
N PRO A 18 13.15 -2.83 -8.07
CA PRO A 18 13.59 -3.05 -9.44
C PRO A 18 14.39 -1.89 -10.03
N ARG A 19 14.27 -0.67 -9.49
CA ARG A 19 15.05 0.50 -9.92
C ARG A 19 16.32 0.68 -9.08
N GLY A 20 16.52 -0.16 -8.07
CA GLY A 20 17.71 -0.15 -7.21
C GLY A 20 17.83 1.15 -6.42
N GLN A 21 16.75 1.66 -5.83
CA GLN A 21 16.89 2.80 -4.92
C GLN A 21 17.34 2.32 -3.55
N THR A 22 17.79 3.27 -2.72
CA THR A 22 18.05 3.04 -1.30
C THR A 22 17.16 3.99 -0.49
N ARG A 23 16.48 3.45 0.51
CA ARG A 23 15.70 4.23 1.46
C ARG A 23 16.64 5.04 2.35
N ASN A 24 16.35 6.34 2.52
CA ASN A 24 17.16 7.19 3.38
C ASN A 24 16.69 7.04 4.85
N PRO A 25 17.50 6.46 5.76
CA PRO A 25 17.09 6.28 7.16
C PRO A 25 16.86 7.62 7.89
N GLY A 26 17.51 8.69 7.45
CA GLY A 26 17.35 10.04 8.02
C GLY A 26 16.16 10.82 7.45
N PHE A 27 15.58 10.38 6.33
CA PHE A 27 14.46 11.09 5.69
C PHE A 27 13.33 10.11 5.36
N LYS A 28 12.47 9.90 6.36
CA LYS A 28 11.24 9.10 6.26
C LYS A 28 10.13 9.94 5.62
N ARG A 29 9.52 9.43 4.54
CA ARG A 29 8.51 10.16 3.75
C ARG A 29 7.06 9.87 4.19
N GLY A 30 6.88 8.95 5.14
CA GLY A 30 5.58 8.44 5.57
C GLY A 30 4.67 9.45 6.25
N THR A 31 5.14 10.64 6.62
CA THR A 31 4.31 11.71 7.21
C THR A 31 3.50 12.48 6.17
N THR A 32 3.80 12.33 4.88
CA THR A 32 3.12 13.05 3.80
C THR A 32 1.81 12.39 3.36
N LYS A 33 1.55 11.16 3.81
CA LYS A 33 0.40 10.37 3.35
C LYS A 33 -0.91 10.89 3.91
N THR A 34 -1.89 11.13 3.04
CA THR A 34 -3.30 11.36 3.43
C THR A 34 -4.07 10.05 3.51
N GLN A 35 -3.71 9.10 2.65
CA GLN A 35 -4.29 7.76 2.60
C GLN A 35 -3.17 6.72 2.55
N ARG A 36 -3.40 5.56 3.15
CA ARG A 36 -2.51 4.40 3.08
C ARG A 36 -3.18 3.19 2.44
N PRO A 37 -2.42 2.34 1.74
CA PRO A 37 -2.95 1.10 1.20
C PRO A 37 -3.13 0.07 2.32
N ALA A 38 -4.37 -0.35 2.57
CA ALA A 38 -4.68 -1.53 3.35
C ALA A 38 -4.58 -2.78 2.47
N VAL A 39 -3.65 -3.68 2.80
CA VAL A 39 -3.34 -4.89 2.02
C VAL A 39 -4.09 -6.09 2.60
N ARG A 40 -4.67 -6.93 1.74
CA ARG A 40 -5.23 -8.24 2.09
C ARG A 40 -4.34 -9.33 1.49
N PHE A 41 -3.58 -9.98 2.36
CA PHE A 41 -2.59 -10.99 1.95
C PHE A 41 -3.23 -12.30 1.45
N ASP A 42 -4.42 -12.64 1.92
CA ASP A 42 -5.20 -13.81 1.48
C ASP A 42 -5.67 -13.72 0.02
N LEU A 43 -5.93 -12.50 -0.45
CA LEU A 43 -6.38 -12.22 -1.82
C LEU A 43 -5.22 -12.02 -2.80
N CYS A 44 -3.98 -12.02 -2.31
CA CYS A 44 -2.81 -11.72 -3.13
C CYS A 44 -2.44 -12.91 -4.03
N THR A 45 -2.41 -12.68 -5.34
CA THR A 45 -1.98 -13.67 -6.34
C THR A 45 -0.47 -13.70 -6.57
N LYS A 46 0.31 -12.91 -5.80
CA LYS A 46 1.78 -12.80 -5.92
C LYS A 46 2.27 -12.36 -7.31
N CYS A 47 1.48 -11.52 -7.99
CA CYS A 47 1.75 -11.04 -9.34
C CYS A 47 2.88 -9.99 -9.47
N THR A 48 3.51 -9.58 -8.36
CA THR A 48 4.66 -8.64 -8.31
C THR A 48 4.43 -7.21 -8.82
N LEU A 49 3.24 -6.88 -9.32
CA LEU A 49 2.93 -5.58 -9.92
C LEU A 49 3.00 -4.41 -8.93
N CYS A 50 2.52 -4.60 -7.70
CA CYS A 50 2.57 -3.57 -6.66
C CYS A 50 4.01 -3.17 -6.31
N TRP A 51 4.93 -4.13 -6.31
CA TRP A 51 6.34 -3.93 -6.08
C TRP A 51 7.01 -3.20 -7.26
N ALA A 52 6.68 -3.59 -8.50
CA ALA A 52 7.28 -3.02 -9.70
C ALA A 52 6.89 -1.55 -9.97
N GLU A 53 5.61 -1.23 -9.78
CA GLU A 53 5.07 0.10 -10.09
C GLU A 53 5.20 1.10 -8.95
N CYS A 54 5.67 0.68 -7.78
CA CYS A 54 5.85 1.58 -6.65
C CYS A 54 6.99 2.59 -6.96
N PRO A 55 6.72 3.91 -6.97
CA PRO A 55 7.75 4.91 -7.27
C PRO A 55 8.78 5.06 -6.15
N ASP A 56 8.35 4.85 -4.90
CA ASP A 56 9.17 4.96 -3.69
C ASP A 56 9.72 3.60 -3.20
N GLU A 57 9.41 2.50 -3.90
CA GLU A 57 9.89 1.15 -3.57
C GLU A 57 9.68 0.78 -2.09
N CYS A 58 8.49 1.08 -1.57
CA CYS A 58 8.11 0.83 -0.17
C CYS A 58 7.65 -0.62 0.11
N PHE A 59 7.62 -1.48 -0.91
CA PHE A 59 7.25 -2.88 -0.76
C PHE A 59 8.48 -3.77 -0.63
N ASP A 60 8.53 -4.57 0.42
CA ASP A 60 9.61 -5.53 0.68
C ASP A 60 9.12 -6.96 0.40
N PRO A 61 9.84 -7.72 -0.44
CA PRO A 61 9.47 -9.11 -0.73
C PRO A 61 9.69 -9.99 0.52
N THR A 62 8.67 -10.72 0.92
CA THR A 62 8.72 -11.65 2.05
C THR A 62 9.11 -13.06 1.60
N ALA A 63 9.52 -13.91 2.55
CA ALA A 63 9.90 -15.29 2.27
C ALA A 63 8.77 -16.11 1.62
N ASP A 64 7.50 -15.77 1.92
CA ASP A 64 6.32 -16.42 1.37
C ASP A 64 5.95 -15.92 -0.05
N GLY A 65 6.75 -15.04 -0.64
CA GLY A 65 6.50 -14.42 -1.95
C GLY A 65 5.36 -13.40 -1.91
N LEU A 66 5.03 -12.90 -0.72
CA LEU A 66 4.13 -11.76 -0.52
C LEU A 66 4.95 -10.47 -0.43
N TYR A 67 4.25 -9.33 -0.40
CA TYR A 67 4.87 -8.02 -0.41
C TYR A 67 4.43 -7.25 0.82
N ASP A 68 5.32 -7.13 1.80
CA ASP A 68 5.08 -6.29 2.97
C ASP A 68 5.28 -4.82 2.60
N ILE A 69 4.59 -3.92 3.28
CA ILE A 69 4.72 -2.48 3.04
C ILE A 69 5.31 -1.77 4.25
N ASP A 70 6.32 -0.96 3.99
CA ASP A 70 6.90 -0.07 4.98
C ASP A 70 6.19 1.30 4.95
N TYR A 71 5.29 1.52 5.92
CA TYR A 71 4.53 2.76 6.03
C TYR A 71 5.35 3.99 6.43
N GLN A 72 6.61 3.81 6.87
CA GLN A 72 7.50 4.93 7.16
C GLN A 72 8.02 5.61 5.90
N TYR A 73 7.98 4.91 4.76
CA TYR A 73 8.40 5.45 3.46
C TYR A 73 7.25 5.58 2.47
N CYS A 74 6.13 4.88 2.69
CA CYS A 74 4.96 4.99 1.85
C CYS A 74 4.40 6.42 1.85
N VAL A 75 4.34 7.05 0.68
CA VAL A 75 3.76 8.39 0.49
C VAL A 75 2.24 8.36 0.29
N GLY A 76 1.65 7.17 0.10
CA GLY A 76 0.21 7.04 -0.10
C GLY A 76 -0.27 7.39 -1.51
N CYS A 77 0.58 7.22 -2.54
CA CYS A 77 0.27 7.62 -3.92
C CYS A 77 -0.88 6.83 -4.61
N GLY A 78 -1.28 5.68 -4.07
CA GLY A 78 -2.40 4.88 -4.60
C GLY A 78 -2.13 4.04 -5.85
N LYS A 79 -0.95 4.13 -6.46
CA LYS A 79 -0.60 3.34 -7.66
C LYS A 79 -0.75 1.82 -7.45
N CYS A 80 -0.39 1.34 -6.26
CA CYS A 80 -0.52 -0.08 -5.90
C CYS A 80 -1.97 -0.58 -5.97
N ALA A 81 -2.95 0.20 -5.53
CA ALA A 81 -4.38 -0.14 -5.60
C ALA A 81 -4.95 -0.04 -7.03
N GLN A 82 -4.36 0.81 -7.87
CA GLN A 82 -4.73 0.95 -9.28
C GLN A 82 -4.24 -0.22 -10.12
N VAL A 83 -2.97 -0.62 -9.96
CA VAL A 83 -2.36 -1.70 -10.75
C VAL A 83 -2.78 -3.10 -10.28
N CYS A 84 -3.25 -3.24 -9.04
CA CYS A 84 -3.61 -4.55 -8.51
C CYS A 84 -4.75 -5.19 -9.34
N PRO A 85 -4.55 -6.41 -9.88
CA PRO A 85 -5.58 -7.10 -10.65
C PRO A 85 -6.78 -7.51 -9.80
N VAL A 86 -6.61 -7.59 -8.48
CA VAL A 86 -7.65 -8.00 -7.53
C VAL A 86 -8.22 -6.76 -6.83
N LYS A 87 -9.50 -6.45 -7.09
CA LYS A 87 -10.16 -5.20 -6.66
C LYS A 87 -10.02 -4.92 -5.15
N GLU A 88 -10.17 -5.95 -4.31
CA GLU A 88 -10.18 -5.82 -2.85
C GLU A 88 -8.87 -6.26 -2.17
N CYS A 89 -7.83 -6.58 -2.94
CA CYS A 89 -6.52 -6.95 -2.36
C CYS A 89 -5.80 -5.74 -1.80
N ILE A 90 -5.77 -4.61 -2.51
CA ILE A 90 -5.14 -3.37 -2.04
C ILE A 90 -6.15 -2.24 -2.18
N VAL A 91 -6.53 -1.65 -1.06
CA VAL A 91 -7.52 -0.58 -0.99
C VAL A 91 -6.91 0.63 -0.29
N MET A 92 -7.09 1.82 -0.87
CA MET A 92 -6.67 3.06 -0.21
C MET A 92 -7.66 3.42 0.90
N VAL A 93 -7.13 3.63 2.10
CA VAL A 93 -7.88 3.96 3.32
C VAL A 93 -7.28 5.22 3.91
N ASP A 94 -8.10 6.06 4.53
CA ASP A 94 -7.64 7.28 5.20
C ASP A 94 -6.67 6.98 6.35
N GLU A 95 -5.58 7.75 6.44
CA GLU A 95 -4.54 7.52 7.46
C GLU A 95 -5.07 7.67 8.89
N LEU A 96 -6.03 8.57 9.12
CA LEU A 96 -6.56 8.87 10.46
C LEU A 96 -7.28 7.69 11.09
N ARG A 97 -7.60 6.65 10.30
CA ARG A 97 -8.19 5.42 10.81
C ARG A 97 -7.16 4.54 11.51
N PHE A 98 -5.88 4.85 11.46
CA PHE A 98 -4.82 3.98 11.96
C PHE A 98 -4.01 4.64 13.05
N ASP A 99 -3.62 3.80 14.01
CA ASP A 99 -2.95 4.23 15.23
C ASP A 99 -1.42 4.09 15.10
N ASP A 100 -0.96 3.12 14.31
CA ASP A 100 0.46 2.74 14.17
C ASP A 100 0.90 2.50 12.71
N ASP A 101 2.21 2.68 12.49
CA ASP A 101 2.94 2.38 11.25
C ASP A 101 3.59 0.97 11.27
N SER A 102 3.12 0.07 12.13
CA SER A 102 3.66 -1.29 12.27
C SER A 102 3.54 -2.10 10.96
N SER A 103 4.48 -3.02 10.73
CA SER A 103 4.49 -3.90 9.55
C SER A 103 3.20 -4.73 9.49
N PRO A 104 2.42 -4.63 8.40
CA PRO A 104 1.26 -5.47 8.17
C PRO A 104 1.59 -6.96 8.13
N TRP A 105 2.75 -7.31 7.57
CA TRP A 105 3.19 -8.69 7.46
C TRP A 105 3.43 -9.35 8.81
N GLU A 106 4.01 -8.63 9.77
CA GLU A 106 4.19 -9.18 11.12
C GLU A 106 2.86 -9.48 11.80
N HIS A 107 1.85 -8.64 11.60
CA HIS A 107 0.51 -8.86 12.13
C HIS A 107 -0.13 -10.11 11.48
N TRP A 108 -0.05 -10.21 10.15
CA TRP A 108 -0.52 -11.39 9.41
C TRP A 108 0.16 -12.69 9.86
N LYS A 109 1.46 -12.66 10.13
CA LYS A 109 2.22 -13.83 10.56
C LYS A 109 1.86 -14.29 11.97
N ARG A 110 1.42 -13.38 12.85
CA ARG A 110 0.95 -13.71 14.19
C ARG A 110 -0.40 -14.42 14.14
N ASP A 111 -1.39 -13.81 13.50
CA ASP A 111 -2.71 -14.39 13.30
C ASP A 111 -3.34 -13.88 11.99
N PRO A 112 -3.50 -14.75 10.98
CA PRO A 112 -4.11 -14.38 9.71
C PRO A 112 -5.58 -13.92 9.83
N GLN A 113 -6.34 -14.50 10.76
CA GLN A 113 -7.77 -14.26 10.88
C GLN A 113 -8.10 -12.99 11.66
N ASP A 114 -7.30 -12.68 12.68
CA ASP A 114 -7.32 -11.37 13.33
C ASP A 114 -6.97 -10.27 12.33
N TYR A 115 -5.89 -10.45 11.58
CA TYR A 115 -5.48 -9.49 10.56
C TYR A 115 -6.59 -9.20 9.54
N ILE A 116 -7.27 -10.23 9.03
CA ILE A 116 -8.39 -10.06 8.09
C ILE A 116 -9.51 -9.21 8.69
N ARG A 117 -9.91 -9.53 9.93
CA ARG A 117 -10.97 -8.79 10.63
C ARG A 117 -10.55 -7.33 10.86
N TRP A 118 -9.30 -7.11 11.27
CA TRP A 118 -8.74 -5.78 11.45
C TRP A 118 -8.72 -4.97 10.14
N VAL A 119 -8.23 -5.55 9.03
CA VAL A 119 -8.19 -4.87 7.73
C VAL A 119 -9.59 -4.51 7.25
N GLU A 120 -10.56 -5.42 7.33
CA GLU A 120 -11.93 -5.13 6.89
C GLU A 120 -12.60 -4.06 7.75
N GLN A 121 -12.35 -4.08 9.07
CA GLN A 121 -12.81 -3.02 9.96
C GLN A 121 -12.26 -1.65 9.54
N LYS A 122 -10.96 -1.56 9.22
CA LYS A 122 -10.32 -0.30 8.84
C LYS A 122 -10.73 0.15 7.44
N LYS A 123 -10.88 -0.77 6.48
CA LYS A 123 -11.41 -0.47 5.13
C LYS A 123 -12.82 0.12 5.19
N GLY A 124 -13.70 -0.46 6.00
CA GLY A 124 -15.12 -0.12 6.00
C GLY A 124 -15.78 -0.37 4.65
N LYS A 125 -16.99 0.15 4.46
CA LYS A 125 -17.80 -0.04 3.23
C LYS A 125 -17.71 1.12 2.24
N GLU A 126 -17.19 2.26 2.68
CA GLU A 126 -17.11 3.47 1.87
C GLU A 126 -15.71 3.58 1.25
N ARG A 127 -15.66 3.95 -0.04
CA ARG A 127 -14.45 4.20 -0.79
C ARG A 127 -14.50 5.63 -1.30
N VAL A 128 -13.53 6.44 -0.92
CA VAL A 128 -13.44 7.84 -1.34
C VAL A 128 -12.48 7.95 -2.49
N SER A 129 -12.94 8.52 -3.61
CA SER A 129 -12.09 8.87 -4.74
C SER A 129 -12.20 10.35 -5.07
N TYR A 130 -11.07 10.98 -5.37
CA TYR A 130 -10.96 12.40 -5.67
C TYR A 130 -10.62 12.57 -7.16
N PRO A 131 -11.60 12.69 -8.06
CA PRO A 131 -11.33 12.97 -9.45
C PRO A 131 -10.74 14.39 -9.59
N VAL A 132 -9.45 14.47 -9.89
CA VAL A 132 -8.69 15.74 -9.96
C VAL A 132 -9.20 16.68 -11.06
N VAL A 133 -9.79 16.14 -12.14
CA VAL A 133 -10.05 16.89 -13.39
C VAL A 133 -11.48 17.42 -13.52
N THR A 134 -12.48 16.81 -12.87
CA THR A 134 -13.89 17.07 -13.22
C THR A 134 -14.61 18.10 -12.34
N GLY A 135 -13.98 18.60 -11.27
CA GLY A 135 -14.62 19.54 -10.35
C GLY A 135 -15.85 19.00 -9.61
N LYS A 136 -16.14 17.69 -9.70
CA LYS A 136 -17.34 17.05 -9.14
C LYS A 136 -17.22 16.67 -7.66
N GLY A 137 -16.20 17.16 -6.95
CA GLY A 137 -15.98 16.85 -5.53
C GLY A 137 -15.59 15.38 -5.30
N MET A 138 -15.88 14.87 -4.09
CA MET A 138 -15.56 13.48 -3.71
C MET A 138 -16.60 12.52 -4.31
N ILE A 139 -16.14 11.47 -5.00
CA ILE A 139 -17.00 10.36 -5.42
C ILE A 139 -16.90 9.26 -4.35
N LEU A 140 -18.02 9.00 -3.68
CA LEU A 140 -18.19 7.87 -2.78
C LEU A 140 -18.65 6.66 -3.59
N SER A 141 -17.84 5.60 -3.57
CA SER A 141 -18.24 4.29 -4.09
C SER A 141 -18.40 3.31 -2.93
N GLN A 142 -19.33 2.37 -3.07
CA GLN A 142 -19.53 1.31 -2.08
C GLN A 142 -18.57 0.16 -2.40
N GLY A 143 -17.75 -0.20 -1.42
CA GLY A 143 -16.91 -1.40 -1.44
C GLY A 143 -17.65 -2.57 -0.82
N GLU A 144 -17.45 -3.76 -1.38
CA GLU A 144 -17.99 -5.01 -0.84
C GLU A 144 -17.03 -5.57 0.22
N THR A 145 -17.57 -6.03 1.34
CA THR A 145 -16.79 -6.78 2.34
C THR A 145 -16.64 -8.21 1.86
N MET A 146 -15.40 -8.64 1.61
CA MET A 146 -15.13 -9.98 1.09
C MET A 146 -14.97 -11.00 2.22
N PRO A 147 -15.67 -12.15 2.16
CA PRO A 147 -15.45 -13.24 3.11
C PRO A 147 -14.09 -13.90 2.90
N GLU A 148 -13.59 -14.55 3.94
CA GLU A 148 -12.30 -15.27 3.95
C GLU A 148 -12.16 -16.25 2.77
N GLY A 149 -11.01 -16.24 2.10
CA GLY A 149 -10.62 -17.29 1.15
C GLY A 149 -11.29 -17.27 -0.22
N LYS A 150 -12.13 -16.28 -0.55
CA LYS A 150 -12.67 -16.15 -1.91
C LYS A 150 -11.73 -15.36 -2.82
N ILE A 151 -11.06 -16.07 -3.73
CA ILE A 151 -10.32 -15.46 -4.84
C ILE A 151 -11.31 -14.73 -5.74
N VAL A 152 -11.17 -13.41 -5.83
CA VAL A 152 -12.03 -12.53 -6.64
C VAL A 152 -11.64 -12.67 -8.11
N PRO A 153 -12.58 -12.62 -9.06
CA PRO A 153 -12.23 -12.52 -10.48
C PRO A 153 -11.31 -11.32 -10.73
N VAL A 154 -10.25 -11.56 -11.49
CA VAL A 154 -9.33 -10.56 -12.02
C VAL A 154 -10.13 -9.43 -12.66
N ARG A 155 -9.77 -8.16 -12.41
CA ARG A 155 -10.30 -7.02 -13.15
C ARG A 155 -10.21 -7.36 -14.64
N LYS A 156 -11.34 -7.66 -15.29
CA LYS A 156 -11.40 -7.68 -16.74
C LYS A 156 -10.99 -6.27 -17.18
N THR A 157 -10.01 -6.17 -18.07
CA THR A 157 -9.72 -4.93 -18.77
C THR A 157 -10.98 -4.55 -19.51
N GLU A 158 -11.82 -3.71 -18.89
CA GLU A 158 -12.83 -2.98 -19.64
C GLU A 158 -12.04 -2.16 -20.66
N GLU A 159 -12.35 -2.38 -21.94
CA GLU A 159 -11.79 -1.63 -23.06
C GLU A 159 -11.84 -0.15 -22.70
N VAL A 160 -10.65 0.44 -22.56
CA VAL A 160 -10.52 1.89 -22.46
C VAL A 160 -10.80 2.38 -23.88
N ASP A 161 -12.06 2.66 -24.18
CA ASP A 161 -12.44 3.35 -25.41
C ASP A 161 -11.65 4.66 -25.45
N VAL A 162 -10.78 4.73 -26.47
CA VAL A 162 -9.85 5.82 -26.78
C VAL A 162 -10.61 7.07 -27.19
#